data_AF-A0A7X3G864-F1
#
_entry.id   AF-A0A7X3G864-F1
#
_cell.length_a   1.000
_cell.length_b   1.000
_cell.length_c   1.000
_cell.angle_alpha   90.00
_cell.angle_beta   90.00
_cell.angle_gamma   90.00
#
_symmetry.space_group_name_H-M   'P 1'
#
loop_
_entity.id
_entity.type
_entity.pdbx_description
1 polymer ?
#
loop_
_entity_poly.entity_id
_entity_poly.type
_entity_poly.pdbx_seq_one_letter_code
_entity_poly.pdbx_strand_id
1 'polypeptide(L)'
;MAFINTDWSKELGQVEDMVGSVVDKQLNPMIQGAIAQASAELGAVVKQASDQLQTNIKLVSDEIHDQRRVTKDEIKQLIDYATERIGETVDARIAVAKEQVSVLVTEKIALVRTQLEDAAVQSRKTLYLNLSVSLLGAVGMAAVGLVYRKITLNQLDVFSLFRVLLLSAATGTGLFSALKWFTNWRGLNRNKKNVATVAISYLGILRPNGALRLFLFSLALALCWVCVSFYPKLPLPHWPG
;
A
#
# COMPACT_ATOMS: atom_id res chain seq x y z
N MET A 1 -100.69 -64.62 58.50
CA MET A 1 -99.47 -64.04 57.90
C MET A 1 -98.27 -64.62 58.61
N ALA A 2 -97.70 -65.70 58.06
CA ALA A 2 -96.41 -66.21 58.49
C ALA A 2 -95.45 -65.97 57.32
N PHE A 3 -94.53 -65.02 57.54
CA PHE A 3 -93.45 -64.66 56.66
C PHE A 3 -92.61 -65.91 56.37
N ILE A 4 -92.48 -66.28 55.10
CA ILE A 4 -91.45 -67.21 54.65
C ILE A 4 -90.14 -66.43 54.77
N ASN A 5 -89.45 -66.64 55.89
CA ASN A 5 -88.06 -66.30 56.08
C ASN A 5 -87.23 -67.34 55.32
N THR A 6 -87.15 -67.21 54.00
CA THR A 6 -86.24 -68.02 53.19
C THR A 6 -84.83 -67.48 53.41
N ASP A 7 -84.01 -68.28 54.08
CA ASP A 7 -82.57 -68.04 54.17
C ASP A 7 -81.94 -68.36 52.80
N TRP A 8 -81.81 -67.33 51.97
CA TRP A 8 -81.26 -67.39 50.61
C TRP A 8 -79.75 -67.60 50.58
N SER A 9 -79.06 -67.65 51.73
CA SER A 9 -77.59 -67.74 51.80
C SER A 9 -77.04 -69.00 51.13
N LYS A 10 -77.74 -70.13 51.23
CA LYS A 10 -77.34 -71.39 50.57
C LYS A 10 -77.51 -71.37 49.05
N GLU A 11 -78.60 -70.78 48.57
CA GLU A 11 -78.86 -70.63 47.13
C GLU A 11 -77.89 -69.63 46.51
N LEU A 12 -77.60 -68.52 47.22
CA LEU A 12 -76.59 -67.54 46.82
C LEU A 12 -75.18 -68.13 46.81
N GLY A 13 -74.83 -68.95 47.80
CA GLY A 13 -73.55 -69.67 47.82
C GLY A 13 -73.41 -70.68 46.66
N GLN A 14 -74.49 -71.37 46.29
CA GLN A 14 -74.48 -72.24 45.10
C GLN A 14 -74.34 -71.46 43.79
N VAL A 15 -74.98 -70.30 43.68
CA VAL A 15 -74.80 -69.42 42.52
C VAL A 15 -73.38 -68.86 42.48
N GLU A 16 -72.82 -68.46 43.62
CA GLU A 16 -71.45 -67.97 43.75
C GLU A 16 -70.41 -69.03 43.37
N ASP A 17 -70.58 -70.28 43.82
CA ASP A 17 -69.73 -71.41 43.44
C ASP A 17 -69.90 -71.78 41.95
N MET A 18 -71.12 -71.75 41.42
CA MET A 18 -71.38 -72.03 40.02
C MET A 18 -70.76 -70.95 39.12
N VAL A 19 -70.93 -69.67 39.48
CA VAL A 19 -70.32 -68.51 38.83
C VAL A 19 -68.80 -68.58 38.94
N GLY A 20 -68.25 -68.84 40.12
CA GLY A 20 -66.81 -69.02 40.34
C GLY A 20 -66.24 -70.14 39.49
N SER A 21 -66.94 -71.27 39.38
CA SER A 21 -66.51 -72.39 38.53
C SER A 21 -66.58 -72.09 37.03
N VAL A 22 -67.57 -71.32 36.58
CA VAL A 22 -67.69 -70.89 35.17
C VAL A 22 -66.61 -69.86 34.85
N VAL A 23 -66.32 -68.95 35.77
CA VAL A 23 -65.24 -67.97 35.66
C VAL A 23 -63.89 -68.69 35.56
N ASP A 24 -63.60 -69.64 36.46
CA ASP A 24 -62.30 -70.32 36.46
C ASP A 24 -62.14 -71.35 35.35
N LYS A 25 -63.18 -72.14 35.03
CA LYS A 25 -63.07 -73.22 34.03
C LYS A 25 -63.29 -72.78 32.60
N GLN A 26 -64.04 -71.69 32.37
CA GLN A 26 -64.41 -71.27 31.01
C GLN A 26 -63.93 -69.86 30.69
N LEU A 27 -64.16 -68.87 31.57
CA LEU A 27 -63.85 -67.48 31.27
C LEU A 27 -62.35 -67.18 31.33
N ASN A 28 -61.67 -67.61 32.38
CA ASN A 28 -60.23 -67.39 32.60
C ASN A 28 -59.37 -68.01 31.47
N PRO A 29 -59.57 -69.28 31.03
CA PRO A 29 -58.84 -69.82 29.89
C PRO A 29 -59.20 -69.15 28.56
N MET A 30 -60.45 -68.69 28.37
CA MET A 30 -60.83 -67.93 27.17
C MET A 30 -60.15 -66.55 27.13
N ILE A 31 -60.06 -65.85 28.28
CA ILE A 31 -59.32 -64.58 28.40
C ILE A 31 -57.83 -64.80 28.17
N GLN A 32 -57.22 -65.82 28.78
CA GLN A 32 -55.79 -66.12 28.59
C GLN A 32 -55.49 -66.51 27.13
N GLY A 33 -56.37 -67.28 26.49
CA GLY A 33 -56.27 -67.61 25.06
C GLY A 33 -56.39 -66.37 24.18
N ALA A 34 -57.35 -65.49 24.46
CA ALA A 34 -57.53 -64.22 23.72
C ALA A 34 -56.33 -63.29 23.89
N ILE A 35 -55.76 -63.18 25.10
CA ILE A 35 -54.55 -62.39 25.38
C ILE A 35 -53.35 -62.99 24.65
N ALA A 36 -53.16 -64.32 24.69
CA ALA A 36 -52.06 -64.97 24.01
C ALA A 36 -52.15 -64.80 22.48
N GLN A 37 -53.34 -64.94 21.91
CA GLN A 37 -53.57 -64.74 20.48
C GLN A 37 -53.37 -63.28 20.07
N ALA A 38 -53.92 -62.32 20.83
CA ALA A 38 -53.71 -60.89 20.58
C ALA A 38 -52.23 -60.50 20.70
N SER A 39 -51.50 -61.06 21.68
CA SER A 39 -50.06 -60.84 21.83
C SER A 39 -49.26 -61.40 20.65
N ALA A 40 -49.65 -62.57 20.12
CA ALA A 40 -49.03 -63.17 18.94
C ALA A 40 -49.30 -62.34 17.67
N GLU A 41 -50.54 -61.89 17.46
CA GLU A 41 -50.90 -61.03 16.32
C GLU A 41 -50.20 -59.67 16.38
N LEU A 42 -50.15 -59.02 17.55
CA LEU A 42 -49.41 -57.78 17.75
C LEU A 42 -47.91 -57.97 17.51
N GLY A 43 -47.33 -59.07 17.99
CA GLY A 43 -45.94 -59.42 17.73
C GLY A 43 -45.66 -59.59 16.23
N ALA A 44 -46.58 -60.23 15.50
CA ALA A 44 -46.47 -60.40 14.06
C ALA A 44 -46.57 -59.06 13.30
N VAL A 45 -47.52 -58.20 13.67
CA VAL A 45 -47.69 -56.86 13.08
C VAL A 45 -46.47 -55.97 13.36
N VAL A 46 -45.97 -55.96 14.61
CA VAL A 46 -44.76 -55.20 14.98
C VAL A 46 -43.55 -55.69 14.20
N LYS A 47 -43.39 -57.01 14.04
CA LYS A 47 -42.29 -57.58 13.26
C LYS A 47 -42.39 -57.18 11.79
N GLN A 48 -43.56 -57.32 11.19
CA GLN A 48 -43.80 -56.91 9.79
C GLN A 48 -43.54 -55.41 9.60
N ALA A 49 -44.01 -54.56 10.52
CA ALA A 49 -43.76 -53.13 10.49
C ALA A 49 -42.27 -52.80 10.63
N SER A 50 -41.54 -53.52 11.48
CA SER A 50 -40.09 -53.38 11.66
C SER A 50 -39.33 -53.79 10.39
N ASP A 51 -39.69 -54.90 9.75
CA ASP A 51 -39.06 -55.38 8.51
C ASP A 51 -39.29 -54.38 7.36
N GLN A 52 -40.50 -53.81 7.29
CA GLN A 52 -40.84 -52.80 6.30
C GLN A 52 -40.14 -51.46 6.57
N LEU A 53 -40.01 -51.05 7.84
CA LEU A 53 -39.20 -49.89 8.25
C LEU A 53 -37.73 -50.08 7.86
N GLN A 54 -37.15 -51.25 8.13
CA GLN A 54 -35.77 -51.57 7.78
C GLN A 54 -35.54 -51.47 6.26
N THR A 55 -36.50 -51.98 5.47
CA THR A 55 -36.46 -51.91 4.01
C THR A 55 -36.55 -50.47 3.52
N ASN A 56 -37.48 -49.68 4.06
CA ASN A 56 -37.63 -48.28 3.70
C ASN A 56 -36.40 -47.45 4.09
N ILE A 57 -35.80 -47.70 5.25
CA ILE A 57 -34.55 -47.04 5.68
C ILE A 57 -33.42 -47.33 4.69
N LYS A 58 -33.31 -48.58 4.21
CA LYS A 58 -32.29 -48.94 3.21
C LYS A 58 -32.51 -48.19 1.90
N LEU A 59 -33.74 -48.18 1.39
CA LEU A 59 -34.09 -47.45 0.17
C LEU A 59 -33.83 -45.94 0.29
N VAL A 60 -34.23 -45.33 1.41
CA VAL A 60 -33.98 -43.91 1.68
C VAL A 60 -32.49 -43.63 1.81
N SER A 61 -31.72 -44.52 2.44
CA SER A 61 -30.27 -44.40 2.55
C SER A 61 -29.59 -44.43 1.19
N ASP A 62 -30.02 -45.33 0.30
CA ASP A 62 -29.48 -45.46 -1.06
C ASP A 62 -29.83 -44.21 -1.89
N GLU A 63 -31.08 -43.75 -1.83
CA GLU A 63 -31.53 -42.52 -2.49
C GLU A 63 -30.78 -41.28 -2.00
N ILE A 64 -30.57 -41.13 -0.68
CA ILE A 64 -29.78 -40.03 -0.13
C ILE A 64 -28.33 -40.08 -0.63
N HIS A 65 -27.76 -41.28 -0.77
CA HIS A 65 -26.41 -41.45 -1.28
C HIS A 65 -26.31 -41.05 -2.76
N ASP A 66 -27.27 -41.46 -3.58
CA ASP A 66 -27.33 -41.08 -4.99
C ASP A 66 -27.59 -39.58 -5.17
N GLN A 67 -28.51 -38.99 -4.39
CA GLN A 67 -28.72 -37.54 -4.38
C GLN A 67 -27.45 -36.78 -4.00
N ARG A 68 -26.70 -37.24 -3.00
CA ARG A 68 -25.40 -36.61 -2.66
C ARG A 68 -24.40 -36.70 -3.80
N ARG A 69 -24.37 -37.80 -4.54
CA ARG A 69 -23.48 -37.95 -5.70
C ARG A 69 -23.87 -36.99 -6.82
N VAL A 70 -25.17 -36.92 -7.15
CA VAL A 70 -25.70 -35.99 -8.16
C VAL A 70 -25.40 -34.54 -7.78
N THR A 71 -25.73 -34.12 -6.56
CA THR A 71 -25.46 -32.76 -6.08
C THR A 71 -23.96 -32.43 -6.12
N LYS A 72 -23.09 -33.39 -5.79
CA LYS A 72 -21.63 -33.17 -5.87
C LYS A 72 -21.19 -32.92 -7.32
N ASP A 73 -21.71 -33.69 -8.27
CA ASP A 73 -21.38 -33.52 -9.69
C ASP A 73 -21.92 -32.20 -10.24
N GLU A 74 -23.14 -31.81 -9.85
CA GLU A 74 -23.72 -30.51 -10.22
C GLU A 74 -22.89 -29.34 -9.67
N ILE A 75 -22.47 -29.40 -8.40
CA ILE A 75 -21.59 -28.39 -7.80
C ILE A 75 -20.28 -28.30 -8.56
N LYS A 76 -19.70 -29.45 -8.96
CA LYS A 76 -18.47 -29.46 -9.75
C LYS A 76 -18.66 -28.76 -11.10
N GLN A 77 -19.73 -29.07 -11.81
CA GLN A 77 -20.05 -28.42 -13.09
C GLN A 77 -20.25 -26.90 -12.95
N LEU A 78 -20.92 -26.46 -11.87
CA LEU A 78 -21.07 -25.03 -11.58
C LEU A 78 -19.74 -24.35 -11.28
N ILE A 79 -18.84 -25.01 -10.55
CA ILE A 79 -17.50 -24.49 -10.28
C ILE A 79 -16.70 -24.40 -11.57
N ASP A 80 -16.73 -25.43 -12.40
CA ASP A 80 -15.99 -25.46 -13.68
C ASP A 80 -16.48 -24.32 -14.60
N TYR A 81 -17.80 -24.15 -14.72
CA TYR A 81 -18.40 -23.05 -15.49
C TYR A 81 -18.04 -21.66 -14.92
N ALA A 82 -18.14 -21.49 -13.59
CA ALA A 82 -17.75 -20.24 -12.94
C ALA A 82 -16.27 -19.93 -13.14
N THR A 83 -15.40 -20.95 -13.09
CA THR A 83 -13.96 -20.81 -13.29
C THR A 83 -13.66 -20.36 -14.71
N GLU A 84 -14.26 -20.99 -15.72
CA GLU A 84 -14.13 -20.58 -17.12
C GLU A 84 -14.59 -19.14 -17.32
N ARG A 85 -15.78 -18.80 -16.81
CA ARG A 85 -16.34 -17.46 -17.01
C ARG A 85 -15.57 -16.36 -16.30
N ILE A 86 -15.03 -16.66 -15.11
CA ILE A 86 -14.13 -15.76 -14.39
C ILE A 86 -12.83 -15.58 -15.19
N GLY A 87 -12.25 -16.67 -15.70
CA GLY A 87 -11.05 -16.64 -16.54
C GLY A 87 -11.20 -15.69 -17.73
N GLU A 88 -12.25 -15.89 -18.53
CA GLU A 88 -12.55 -15.03 -19.69
C GLU A 88 -12.71 -13.55 -19.29
N THR A 89 -13.43 -13.28 -18.19
CA THR A 89 -13.69 -11.92 -17.74
C THR A 89 -12.43 -11.24 -17.22
N VAL A 90 -11.58 -11.98 -16.51
CA VAL A 90 -10.30 -11.49 -15.98
C VAL A 90 -9.34 -11.19 -17.13
N ASP A 91 -9.20 -12.10 -18.10
CA ASP A 91 -8.33 -11.89 -19.27
C ASP A 91 -8.74 -10.65 -20.07
N ALA A 92 -10.04 -10.46 -20.29
CA ALA A 92 -10.56 -9.26 -20.94
C ALA A 92 -10.21 -7.98 -20.17
N ARG A 93 -10.34 -7.98 -18.84
CA ARG A 93 -9.98 -6.82 -18.01
C ARG A 93 -8.48 -6.55 -17.98
N ILE A 94 -7.65 -7.60 -17.95
CA ILE A 94 -6.19 -7.47 -17.99
C ILE A 94 -5.74 -6.88 -19.32
N ALA A 95 -6.33 -7.32 -20.43
CA ALA A 95 -6.02 -6.78 -21.76
C ALA A 95 -6.29 -5.27 -21.83
N VAL A 96 -7.47 -4.83 -21.38
CA VAL A 96 -7.83 -3.40 -21.32
C VAL A 96 -6.92 -2.62 -20.37
N ALA A 97 -6.61 -3.17 -19.19
CA ALA A 97 -5.73 -2.52 -18.23
C ALA A 97 -4.31 -2.34 -18.79
N LYS A 98 -3.78 -3.35 -19.50
CA LYS A 98 -2.46 -3.30 -20.14
C LYS A 98 -2.39 -2.20 -21.20
N GLU A 99 -3.44 -2.07 -22.01
CA GLU A 99 -3.55 -1.00 -23.01
C GLU A 99 -3.56 0.39 -22.34
N GLN A 100 -4.42 0.58 -21.34
CA GLN A 100 -4.52 1.85 -20.60
C GLN A 100 -3.22 2.23 -19.90
N VAL A 101 -2.54 1.27 -19.28
CA VAL A 101 -1.22 1.49 -18.66
C VAL A 101 -0.18 1.87 -19.70
N SER A 102 -0.17 1.20 -20.86
CA SER A 102 0.78 1.53 -21.94
C SER A 102 0.57 2.94 -22.47
N VAL A 103 -0.69 3.36 -22.67
CA VAL A 103 -1.03 4.73 -23.09
C VAL A 103 -0.58 5.74 -22.04
N LEU A 104 -0.90 5.50 -20.76
CA LEU A 104 -0.54 6.41 -19.66
C LEU A 104 0.99 6.52 -19.49
N VAL A 105 1.72 5.41 -19.55
CA VAL A 105 3.19 5.40 -19.46
C VAL A 105 3.79 6.19 -20.61
N THR A 106 3.29 6.00 -21.84
CA THR A 106 3.76 6.73 -23.01
C THR A 106 3.52 8.23 -22.87
N GLU A 107 2.33 8.64 -22.42
CA GLU A 107 1.98 10.04 -22.19
C GLU A 107 2.86 10.67 -21.10
N LYS A 108 3.08 9.97 -19.98
CA LYS A 108 3.94 10.48 -18.89
C LYS A 108 5.40 10.57 -19.31
N ILE A 109 5.91 9.62 -20.08
CA ILE A 109 7.28 9.69 -20.63
C ILE A 109 7.40 10.89 -21.58
N ALA A 110 6.41 11.12 -22.44
CA ALA A 110 6.40 12.28 -23.33
C ALA A 110 6.41 13.60 -22.54
N LEU A 111 5.58 13.72 -21.48
CA LEU A 111 5.57 14.89 -20.60
C LEU A 111 6.89 15.09 -19.84
N VAL A 112 7.50 14.02 -19.35
CA VAL A 112 8.80 14.11 -18.67
C VAL A 112 9.87 14.56 -19.66
N ARG A 113 9.85 14.04 -20.89
CA ARG A 113 10.79 14.44 -21.93
C ARG A 113 10.66 15.93 -22.27
N THR A 114 9.45 16.43 -22.48
CA THR A 114 9.23 17.86 -22.76
C THR A 114 9.66 18.74 -21.58
N GLN A 115 9.35 18.35 -20.35
CA GLN A 115 9.82 19.06 -19.16
C GLN A 115 11.35 19.06 -19.02
N LEU A 116 12.02 17.96 -19.38
CA LEU A 116 13.49 17.89 -19.39
C LEU A 116 14.10 18.76 -20.49
N GLU A 117 13.51 18.77 -21.68
CA GLU A 117 13.92 19.63 -22.80
C GLU A 117 13.78 21.12 -22.41
N ASP A 118 12.63 21.52 -21.86
CA ASP A 118 12.39 22.89 -21.39
C ASP A 118 13.34 23.28 -20.26
N ALA A 119 13.55 22.40 -19.28
CA ALA A 119 14.49 22.63 -18.18
C ALA A 119 15.93 22.77 -18.67
N ALA A 120 16.34 22.00 -19.68
CA ALA A 120 17.66 22.09 -20.30
C ALA A 120 17.83 23.41 -21.07
N VAL A 121 16.82 23.83 -21.84
CA VAL A 121 16.83 25.11 -22.56
C VAL A 121 16.89 26.28 -21.57
N GLN A 122 16.07 26.26 -20.53
CA GLN A 122 16.06 27.29 -19.49
C GLN A 122 17.40 27.33 -18.73
N SER A 123 17.97 26.16 -18.41
CA SER A 123 19.29 26.07 -17.77
C SER A 123 20.39 26.70 -18.64
N ARG A 124 20.40 26.45 -19.96
CA ARG A 124 21.34 27.08 -20.90
C ARG A 124 21.19 28.59 -20.93
N LYS A 125 19.95 29.11 -21.02
CA LYS A 125 19.69 30.57 -21.01
C LYS A 125 20.20 31.22 -19.73
N THR A 126 19.93 30.62 -18.57
CA THR A 126 20.42 31.15 -17.28
C THR A 126 21.95 31.07 -17.18
N LEU A 127 22.58 30.01 -17.70
CA LEU A 127 24.03 29.91 -17.73
C LEU A 127 24.65 31.01 -18.59
N TYR A 128 24.15 31.23 -19.81
CA TYR A 128 24.63 32.28 -20.71
C TYR A 128 24.45 33.68 -20.14
N LEU A 129 23.29 33.98 -19.51
CA LEU A 129 23.06 35.27 -18.86
C LEU A 129 23.98 35.51 -17.66
N ASN A 130 24.19 34.49 -16.83
CA ASN A 130 25.10 34.62 -15.69
C ASN A 130 26.55 34.80 -16.16
N LEU A 131 26.96 34.07 -17.21
CA LEU A 131 28.27 34.21 -17.81
C LEU A 131 28.46 35.59 -18.44
N SER A 132 27.47 36.12 -19.16
CA SER A 132 27.56 37.44 -19.77
C SER A 132 27.62 38.56 -18.74
N VAL A 133 26.83 38.49 -17.67
CA VAL A 133 26.88 39.47 -16.56
C VAL A 133 28.25 39.42 -15.86
N SER A 134 28.79 38.23 -15.61
CA SER A 134 30.12 38.10 -15.00
C SER A 134 31.23 38.63 -15.91
N LEU A 135 31.15 38.33 -17.21
CA LEU A 135 32.11 38.81 -18.21
C LEU A 135 32.09 40.34 -18.31
N LEU A 136 30.89 40.93 -18.42
CA LEU A 136 30.70 42.37 -18.48
C LEU A 136 31.16 43.06 -17.18
N GLY A 137 30.88 42.49 -16.02
CA GLY A 137 31.36 43.00 -14.73
C GLY A 137 32.88 42.99 -14.62
N ALA A 138 33.54 41.92 -15.07
CA ALA A 138 34.99 41.81 -15.07
C ALA A 138 35.63 42.84 -16.02
N VAL A 139 35.11 42.98 -17.24
CA VAL A 139 35.59 43.96 -18.22
C VAL A 139 35.37 45.39 -17.73
N GLY A 140 34.18 45.69 -17.21
CA GLY A 140 33.84 47.00 -16.67
C GLY A 140 34.72 47.41 -15.50
N MET A 141 34.98 46.50 -14.57
CA MET A 141 35.86 46.80 -13.45
C MET A 141 37.33 46.88 -13.84
N ALA A 142 37.80 46.09 -14.81
CA ALA A 142 39.14 46.24 -15.38
C ALA A 142 39.31 47.63 -16.00
N ALA A 143 38.31 48.12 -16.73
CA ALA A 143 38.29 49.46 -17.30
C ALA A 143 38.33 50.55 -16.20
N VAL A 144 37.51 50.41 -15.15
CA VAL A 144 37.52 51.35 -14.01
C VAL A 144 38.86 51.34 -13.29
N GLY A 145 39.47 50.17 -13.08
CA GLY A 145 40.81 50.05 -12.48
C GLY A 145 41.90 50.73 -13.32
N LEU A 146 41.83 50.62 -14.65
CA LEU A 146 42.75 51.29 -15.57
C LEU A 146 42.59 52.81 -15.54
N VAL A 147 41.35 53.32 -15.54
CA VAL A 147 41.05 54.76 -15.49
C VAL A 147 41.47 55.37 -14.15
N TYR A 148 41.12 54.74 -13.02
CA TYR A 148 41.52 55.18 -11.69
C TYR A 148 43.05 55.28 -11.59
N ARG A 149 43.76 54.27 -12.09
CA ARG A 149 45.22 54.24 -12.01
C ARG A 149 45.90 55.28 -12.91
N LYS A 150 45.34 55.56 -14.09
CA LYS A 150 45.83 56.61 -14.99
C LYS A 150 45.75 58.00 -14.35
N ILE A 151 44.74 58.23 -13.49
CA ILE A 151 44.54 59.52 -12.82
C ILE A 151 45.40 59.64 -11.55
N THR A 152 45.62 58.55 -10.81
CA THR A 152 46.17 58.65 -9.44
C THR A 152 47.69 58.41 -9.31
N LEU A 153 48.34 57.60 -10.16
CA LEU A 153 49.68 57.07 -9.82
C LEU A 153 50.82 57.34 -10.81
N ASN A 154 50.55 57.77 -12.04
CA ASN A 154 51.53 58.07 -13.12
C ASN A 154 52.71 57.07 -13.32
N GLN A 155 52.72 55.92 -12.65
CA GLN A 155 53.64 54.80 -12.81
C GLN A 155 52.85 53.48 -12.82
N LEU A 156 52.93 52.79 -13.95
CA LEU A 156 52.26 51.51 -14.21
C LEU A 156 53.14 50.33 -13.79
N ASP A 157 53.39 50.17 -12.50
CA ASP A 157 53.87 48.90 -11.94
C ASP A 157 52.85 47.75 -12.12
N VAL A 158 53.21 46.70 -12.86
CA VAL A 158 52.35 45.55 -13.20
C VAL A 158 51.71 44.89 -11.95
N PHE A 159 52.40 44.88 -10.80
CA PHE A 159 51.90 44.27 -9.56
C PHE A 159 50.65 44.95 -8.99
N SER A 160 50.58 46.28 -9.07
CA SER A 160 49.40 47.02 -8.59
C SER A 160 48.18 46.83 -9.49
N LEU A 161 48.39 46.57 -10.79
CA LEU A 161 47.31 46.27 -11.74
C LEU A 161 46.70 44.91 -11.43
N PHE A 162 47.55 43.94 -11.13
CA PHE A 162 47.14 42.59 -10.73
C PHE A 162 46.31 42.59 -9.43
N ARG A 163 46.71 43.37 -8.42
CA ARG A 163 45.97 43.48 -7.14
C ARG A 163 44.58 44.10 -7.32
N VAL A 164 44.47 45.16 -8.12
CA VAL A 164 43.17 45.81 -8.39
C VAL A 164 42.24 44.89 -9.18
N LEU A 165 42.78 44.16 -10.17
CA LEU A 165 42.02 43.14 -10.93
C LEU A 165 41.54 42.00 -10.02
N LEU A 166 42.39 41.48 -9.13
CA LEU A 166 42.00 40.43 -8.18
C LEU A 166 40.92 40.89 -7.20
N LEU A 167 41.06 42.09 -6.63
CA LEU A 167 40.07 42.64 -5.70
C LEU A 167 38.72 42.83 -6.39
N SER A 168 38.73 43.42 -7.59
CA SER A 168 37.55 43.58 -8.42
C SER A 168 36.87 42.24 -8.73
N ALA A 169 37.63 41.22 -9.12
CA ALA A 169 37.09 39.89 -9.43
C ALA A 169 36.49 39.23 -8.18
N ALA A 170 37.15 39.35 -7.03
CA ALA A 170 36.65 38.85 -5.74
C ALA A 170 35.35 39.55 -5.33
N THR A 171 35.31 40.89 -5.41
CA THR A 171 34.11 41.67 -5.05
C THR A 171 32.96 41.43 -6.02
N GLY A 172 33.22 41.35 -7.33
CA GLY A 172 32.20 41.09 -8.34
C GLY A 172 31.56 39.71 -8.20
N THR A 173 32.38 38.67 -8.01
CA THR A 173 31.89 37.30 -7.78
C THR A 173 31.15 37.15 -6.45
N GLY A 174 31.63 37.84 -5.40
CA GLY A 174 30.98 37.87 -4.09
C GLY A 174 29.60 38.50 -4.11
N LEU A 175 29.47 39.67 -4.74
CA LEU A 175 28.19 40.37 -4.89
C LEU A 175 27.17 39.56 -5.69
N PHE A 176 27.61 38.95 -6.79
CA PHE A 176 26.77 38.08 -7.61
C PHE A 176 26.27 36.86 -6.83
N SER A 177 27.13 36.24 -6.04
CA SER A 177 26.75 35.12 -5.16
C SER A 177 25.72 35.54 -4.11
N ALA A 178 25.88 36.70 -3.49
CA ALA A 178 24.94 37.24 -2.50
C ALA A 178 23.55 37.51 -3.10
N LEU A 179 23.49 38.10 -4.30
CA LEU A 179 22.22 38.34 -5.01
C LEU A 179 21.52 37.03 -5.39
N LYS A 180 22.28 36.03 -5.84
CA LYS A 180 21.73 34.69 -6.16
C LYS A 180 21.18 33.99 -4.92
N TRP A 181 21.84 34.15 -3.77
CA TRP A 181 21.32 33.66 -2.49
C TRP A 181 20.00 34.34 -2.13
N PHE A 182 19.95 35.67 -2.20
CA PHE A 182 18.78 36.46 -1.79
C PHE A 182 17.56 36.20 -2.66
N THR A 183 17.75 36.06 -3.98
CA THR A 183 16.68 35.72 -4.92
C THR A 183 16.14 34.32 -4.71
N ASN A 184 17.00 33.32 -4.50
CA ASN A 184 16.59 31.96 -4.14
C ASN A 184 15.84 31.92 -2.80
N TRP A 185 16.28 32.71 -1.81
CA TRP A 185 15.62 32.83 -0.52
C TRP A 185 14.20 33.40 -0.65
N ARG A 186 14.01 34.45 -1.46
CA ARG A 186 12.68 35.02 -1.73
C ARG A 186 11.76 34.10 -2.53
N GLY A 187 12.30 33.23 -3.39
CA GLY A 187 11.53 32.30 -4.21
C GLY A 187 10.97 31.07 -3.46
N LEU A 188 11.36 30.84 -2.20
CA LEU A 188 10.89 29.71 -1.40
C LEU A 188 9.48 29.98 -0.85
N ASN A 189 8.49 29.46 -1.58
CA ASN A 189 7.09 29.53 -1.22
C ASN A 189 6.80 28.89 0.15
N ARG A 190 5.90 29.51 0.93
CA ARG A 190 5.64 29.26 2.36
C ARG A 190 5.29 27.80 2.70
N ASN A 191 4.75 27.03 1.75
CA ASN A 191 4.36 25.62 1.92
C ASN A 191 5.47 24.57 1.74
N LYS A 192 6.69 24.94 1.31
CA LYS A 192 7.84 24.00 1.24
C LYS A 192 8.79 24.09 2.44
N LYS A 193 8.47 24.90 3.45
CA LYS A 193 9.36 25.17 4.59
C LYS A 193 9.55 24.01 5.59
N ASN A 194 8.77 22.93 5.52
CA ASN A 194 8.88 21.83 6.50
C ASN A 194 9.48 20.51 5.98
N VAL A 195 9.43 20.21 4.68
CA VAL A 195 9.95 18.93 4.16
C VAL A 195 11.24 19.10 3.35
N ALA A 196 11.43 20.26 2.71
CA ALA A 196 12.65 20.58 1.97
C ALA A 196 13.85 20.90 2.89
N THR A 197 13.61 21.47 4.07
CA THR A 197 14.68 22.07 4.90
C THR A 197 15.61 21.05 5.52
N VAL A 198 15.13 19.83 5.78
CA VAL A 198 15.93 18.76 6.40
C VAL A 198 16.61 17.89 5.34
N ALA A 199 15.93 17.55 4.24
CA ALA A 199 16.51 16.70 3.19
C ALA A 199 17.40 17.47 2.19
N ILE A 200 17.11 18.74 1.89
CA ILE A 200 17.85 19.54 0.89
C ILE A 200 19.03 20.32 1.51
N SER A 201 19.06 20.57 2.82
CA SER A 201 20.25 21.18 3.45
C SER A 201 21.50 20.30 3.34
N TYR A 202 21.34 18.96 3.32
CA TYR A 202 22.48 18.05 3.17
C TYR A 202 22.83 17.71 1.72
N LEU A 203 21.85 17.60 0.81
CA LEU A 203 22.09 17.22 -0.59
C LEU A 203 22.13 18.39 -1.58
N GLY A 204 21.50 19.53 -1.27
CA GLY A 204 21.54 20.75 -2.08
C GLY A 204 22.89 21.47 -2.05
N ILE A 205 23.76 21.12 -1.09
CA ILE A 205 25.11 21.65 -0.93
C ILE A 205 26.07 21.13 -2.02
N LEU A 206 25.73 20.03 -2.71
CA LEU A 206 26.51 19.41 -3.78
C LEU A 206 25.93 19.61 -5.19
N ARG A 207 24.96 20.52 -5.40
CA ARG A 207 24.50 20.82 -6.75
C ARG A 207 25.59 21.60 -7.52
N PRO A 208 26.06 21.15 -8.70
CA PRO A 208 27.22 21.72 -9.40
C PRO A 208 27.10 23.21 -9.79
N ASN A 209 25.90 23.80 -9.71
CA ASN A 209 25.60 25.21 -9.97
C ASN A 209 25.19 26.03 -8.71
N GLY A 210 25.43 25.51 -7.49
CA GLY A 210 25.05 26.15 -6.23
C GLY A 210 25.79 27.48 -5.97
N ALA A 211 25.10 28.45 -5.38
CA ALA A 211 25.67 29.74 -4.98
C ALA A 211 26.89 29.59 -4.04
N LEU A 212 26.93 28.50 -3.27
CA LEU A 212 28.03 28.17 -2.36
C LEU A 212 29.38 28.01 -3.06
N ARG A 213 29.44 27.40 -4.24
CA ARG A 213 30.71 27.25 -4.99
C ARG A 213 31.24 28.60 -5.47
N LEU A 214 30.35 29.50 -5.90
CA LEU A 214 30.71 30.87 -6.30
C LEU A 214 31.18 31.70 -5.09
N PHE A 215 30.53 31.53 -3.94
CA PHE A 215 30.95 32.16 -2.68
C PHE A 215 32.33 31.67 -2.24
N LEU A 216 32.56 30.36 -2.22
CA LEU A 216 33.87 29.77 -1.88
C LEU A 216 34.96 30.23 -2.85
N PHE A 217 34.64 30.37 -4.13
CA PHE A 217 35.57 30.89 -5.13
C PHE A 217 35.90 32.37 -4.89
N SER A 218 34.90 33.20 -4.58
CA SER A 218 35.11 34.61 -4.19
C SER A 218 35.97 34.71 -2.91
N LEU A 219 35.72 33.87 -1.91
CA LEU A 219 36.50 33.80 -0.69
C LEU A 219 37.96 33.42 -0.97
N ALA A 220 38.19 32.42 -1.84
CA ALA A 220 39.52 32.01 -2.26
C ALA A 220 40.27 33.14 -3.00
N LEU A 221 39.59 33.88 -3.88
CA LEU A 221 40.16 35.06 -4.54
C LEU A 221 40.50 36.18 -3.54
N ALA A 222 39.62 36.43 -2.56
CA ALA A 222 39.88 37.41 -1.50
C ALA A 222 41.08 37.01 -0.63
N LEU A 223 41.19 35.73 -0.27
CA LEU A 223 42.36 35.20 0.45
C LEU A 223 43.63 35.33 -0.39
N CYS A 224 43.58 35.02 -1.68
CA CYS A 224 44.70 35.22 -2.59
C CYS A 224 45.12 36.69 -2.67
N TRP A 225 44.16 37.61 -2.73
CA TRP A 225 44.42 39.05 -2.68
C TRP A 225 45.10 39.47 -1.36
N VAL A 226 44.61 38.99 -0.22
CA VAL A 226 45.24 39.23 1.09
C VAL A 226 46.67 38.71 1.10
N CYS A 227 46.91 37.48 0.64
CA CYS A 227 48.26 36.91 0.55
C CYS A 227 49.19 37.76 -0.34
N VAL A 228 48.73 38.20 -1.51
CA VAL A 228 49.53 39.03 -2.43
C VAL A 228 49.75 40.44 -1.89
N SER A 229 48.83 40.97 -1.09
CA SER A 229 48.92 42.30 -0.48
C SER A 229 49.83 42.31 0.76
N PHE A 230 49.82 41.23 1.54
CA PHE A 230 50.58 41.08 2.79
C PHE A 230 51.84 40.23 2.67
N TYR A 231 52.20 39.71 1.49
CA TYR A 231 53.51 39.09 1.29
C TYR A 231 54.57 40.14 1.65
N PRO A 232 55.36 39.93 2.72
CA PRO A 232 56.39 40.87 3.11
C PRO A 232 57.36 40.99 1.94
N LYS A 233 57.85 42.21 1.68
CA LYS A 233 58.99 42.45 0.80
C LYS A 233 60.05 41.42 1.17
N LEU A 234 60.22 40.36 0.37
CA LEU A 234 61.36 39.48 0.53
C LEU A 234 62.58 40.40 0.40
N PRO A 235 63.46 40.48 1.41
CA PRO A 235 64.74 41.16 1.21
C PRO A 235 65.42 40.43 0.06
N LEU A 236 65.64 41.13 -1.05
CA LEU A 236 66.48 40.62 -2.13
C LEU A 236 67.81 40.17 -1.48
N PRO A 237 68.30 38.96 -1.77
CA PRO A 237 69.60 38.55 -1.27
C PRO A 237 70.61 39.57 -1.81
N HIS A 238 71.26 40.28 -0.88
CA HIS A 238 72.43 41.08 -1.17
C HIS A 238 73.49 40.11 -1.68
N TRP A 239 73.77 40.18 -2.98
CA TRP A 239 74.90 39.50 -3.58
C TRP A 239 76.17 40.04 -2.91
N PRO A 240 77.01 39.21 -2.26
CA PRO A 240 78.35 39.64 -1.93
C PRO A 240 79.17 39.60 -3.22
N GLY A 241 79.81 40.73 -3.55
CA GLY A 241 80.90 40.75 -4.53
C GLY A 241 82.11 39.97 -4.02
#